data_AF-A0A4Y9QD93-F1
#
_entry.id   AF-A0A4Y9QD93-F1
#
_cell.length_a   1.000
_cell.length_b   1.000
_cell.length_c   1.000
_cell.angle_alpha   90.00
_cell.angle_beta   90.00
_cell.angle_gamma   90.00
#
_symmetry.space_group_name_H-M   'P 1'
#
loop_
_entity.id
_entity.type
_entity.pdbx_description
1 polymer ?
#
loop_
_entity_poly.entity_id
_entity_poly.type
_entity_poly.pdbx_seq_one_letter_code
_entity_poly.pdbx_strand_id
1 'polypeptide(L)' 'MTRLGVDPIRCTGHGLCAELLPEGIRLDEWGYPLLVRGELPPDLVRTARRVAAACPTRALQLRDGGG' A
#
# COMPACT_ATOMS: atom_id res chain seq x y z
N MET A 1 7.77 13.20 3.83
CA MET A 1 7.14 12.79 2.57
C MET A 1 6.83 11.30 2.61
N THR A 2 5.60 10.88 2.93
CA THR A 2 5.30 9.45 3.14
C THR A 2 4.68 8.83 1.89
N ARG A 3 5.18 7.68 1.44
CA ARG A 3 4.68 6.97 0.23
C ARG A 3 4.44 5.49 0.50
N LEU A 4 3.59 4.88 -0.32
CA LEU A 4 3.41 3.42 -0.33
C LEU A 4 4.52 2.73 -1.13
N GLY A 5 4.87 1.54 -0.70
CA GLY A 5 5.70 0.60 -1.45
C GLY A 5 5.17 -0.82 -1.31
N VAL A 6 5.36 -1.62 -2.34
CA VAL A 6 5.05 -3.05 -2.34
C VAL A 6 6.31 -3.84 -2.68
N ASP A 7 6.55 -4.91 -1.94
CA ASP A 7 7.49 -5.97 -2.31
C ASP A 7 6.75 -6.98 -3.21
N PRO A 8 7.04 -7.00 -4.53
CA PRO A 8 6.33 -7.88 -5.46
C PRO A 8 6.67 -9.36 -5.26
N ILE A 9 7.82 -9.69 -4.64
CA ILE A 9 8.24 -11.07 -4.39
C ILE A 9 7.42 -11.66 -3.22
N ARG A 10 7.12 -10.85 -2.22
CA ARG A 10 6.30 -11.25 -1.05
C ARG A 10 4.80 -11.14 -1.29
N CYS A 11 4.38 -10.37 -2.27
CA CYS A 11 2.96 -10.18 -2.56
C CYS A 11 2.38 -11.42 -3.24
N THR A 12 1.27 -11.93 -2.72
CA THR A 12 0.57 -13.11 -3.24
C THR A 12 -0.86 -12.80 -3.68
N GLY A 13 -1.19 -11.52 -3.92
CA GLY A 13 -2.48 -11.13 -4.51
C GLY A 13 -3.70 -11.22 -3.60
N HIS A 14 -3.56 -11.03 -2.29
CA HIS A 14 -4.69 -11.13 -1.33
C HIS A 14 -5.80 -10.07 -1.49
N GLY A 15 -5.57 -8.96 -2.22
CA GLY A 15 -6.57 -7.92 -2.47
C GLY A 15 -6.94 -6.99 -1.29
N LEU A 16 -6.73 -7.42 -0.04
CA LEU A 16 -7.13 -6.68 1.17
C LEU A 16 -6.63 -5.22 1.21
N CYS A 17 -5.45 -4.95 0.66
CA CYS A 17 -4.90 -3.59 0.64
C CYS A 17 -5.74 -2.61 -0.18
N ALA A 18 -6.29 -3.04 -1.32
CA ALA A 18 -7.15 -2.22 -2.16
C ALA A 18 -8.56 -2.07 -1.59
N GLU A 19 -9.03 -3.07 -0.83
CA GLU A 19 -10.31 -2.98 -0.11
C GLU A 19 -10.25 -1.96 1.05
N LEU A 20 -9.13 -1.95 1.79
CA LEU A 20 -8.97 -1.09 2.97
C LEU A 20 -8.45 0.32 2.65
N LEU A 21 -7.85 0.53 1.48
CA LEU A 21 -7.34 1.84 1.05
C LEU A 21 -7.53 2.05 -0.47
N PRO A 22 -8.79 2.12 -0.96
CA PRO A 22 -9.09 2.27 -2.38
C PRO A 22 -8.59 3.59 -2.99
N GLU A 23 -8.35 4.62 -2.17
CA GLU A 23 -7.83 5.91 -2.59
C GLU A 23 -6.34 5.87 -2.95
N GLY A 24 -5.59 4.94 -2.33
CA GLY A 24 -4.13 4.81 -2.52
C GLY A 24 -3.71 3.58 -3.31
N ILE A 25 -4.59 2.58 -3.45
CA ILE A 25 -4.27 1.27 -4.00
C ILE A 25 -5.42 0.79 -4.88
N ARG A 26 -5.09 0.37 -6.10
CA ARG A 26 -5.98 -0.38 -7.01
C ARG A 26 -5.39 -1.76 -7.25
N LEU A 27 -6.18 -2.68 -7.79
CA LEU A 27 -5.66 -3.97 -8.27
C LEU A 27 -5.59 -3.95 -9.79
N ASP A 28 -4.58 -4.60 -10.34
CA ASP A 28 -4.54 -4.97 -11.75
C ASP A 28 -5.44 -6.20 -12.03
N GLU A 29 -5.41 -6.66 -13.29
CA GLU A 29 -6.16 -7.83 -13.76
C GLU A 29 -5.73 -9.16 -13.14
N TRP A 30 -4.54 -9.21 -12.51
CA TRP A 30 -4.02 -10.38 -11.83
C TRP A 30 -4.18 -10.30 -10.30
N GLY A 31 -4.80 -9.25 -9.78
CA GLY A 31 -5.03 -9.05 -8.35
C GLY A 31 -3.83 -8.47 -7.58
N TYR A 32 -2.82 -7.95 -8.28
CA TYR A 32 -1.66 -7.30 -7.67
C TYR A 32 -1.87 -5.78 -7.49
N PRO A 33 -1.31 -5.19 -6.42
CA PRO A 33 -1.58 -3.79 -6.09
C PRO A 33 -0.82 -2.81 -7.00
N LEU A 34 -1.58 -1.91 -7.61
CA LEU A 34 -1.12 -0.69 -8.26
C LEU A 34 -1.22 0.47 -7.26
N LEU A 35 -0.07 1.00 -6.85
CA LEU A 35 0.02 2.06 -5.85
C LEU A 35 -0.06 3.45 -6.50
N VAL A 36 -0.73 4.40 -5.83
CA VAL A 36 -0.66 5.81 -6.20
C VAL A 36 0.81 6.27 -6.18
N ARG A 37 1.21 7.02 -7.21
CA ARG A 37 2.58 7.54 -7.31
C ARG A 37 2.72 8.79 -6.45
N GLY A 38 3.88 8.90 -5.79
CA GLY A 38 4.23 10.07 -5.00
C GLY A 38 3.80 9.97 -3.55
N GLU A 39 3.61 11.13 -2.93
CA GLU A 39 3.26 11.22 -1.52
C GLU A 39 1.79 10.94 -1.26
N LEU A 40 1.54 10.30 -0.13
CA LEU A 40 0.21 10.20 0.43
C LEU A 40 -0.21 11.54 1.03
N PRO A 41 -1.44 11.99 0.78
CA PRO A 41 -2.10 13.03 1.56
C PRO A 41 -2.00 12.75 3.07
N PRO A 42 -1.73 13.76 3.92
CA PRO A 42 -1.54 13.57 5.36
C PRO A 42 -2.69 12.83 6.06
N ASP A 43 -3.92 13.03 5.60
CA ASP A 43 -5.14 12.38 6.08
C ASP A 43 -5.16 10.87 5.80
N LEU A 44 -4.53 10.42 4.70
CA LEU A 44 -4.43 9.00 4.35
C LEU A 44 -3.29 8.27 5.07
N VAL A 45 -2.28 8.97 5.58
CA VAL A 45 -1.08 8.35 6.18
C VAL A 45 -1.44 7.42 7.34
N ARG A 46 -2.37 7.82 8.21
CA ARG A 46 -2.79 6.99 9.35
C ARG A 46 -3.50 5.72 8.89
N THR A 47 -4.39 5.83 7.90
CA THR A 47 -5.11 4.69 7.34
C THR A 47 -4.14 3.75 6.62
N ALA A 48 -3.29 4.30 5.76
CA ALA A 48 -2.24 3.55 5.06
C ALA A 48 -1.33 2.78 6.02
N ARG A 49 -1.05 3.30 7.21
CA ARG A 49 -0.25 2.61 8.23
C ARG A 49 -0.95 1.37 8.77
N ARG A 50 -2.25 1.46 9.01
CA ARG A 50 -3.07 0.31 9.43
C ARG A 50 -3.17 -0.72 8.31
N VAL A 51 -3.36 -0.28 7.05
CA VAL A 51 -3.45 -1.18 5.90
C VAL A 51 -2.12 -1.90 5.65
N ALA A 52 -0.98 -1.21 5.75
CA ALA A 52 0.34 -1.84 5.67
C ALA A 52 0.53 -2.90 6.76
N ALA A 53 0.11 -2.61 8.00
CA ALA A 53 0.19 -3.56 9.11
C ALA A 53 -0.77 -4.76 8.95
N ALA A 54 -1.90 -4.59 8.26
CA ALA A 54 -2.86 -5.65 7.98
C ALA A 54 -2.44 -6.59 6.85
N CYS A 55 -1.40 -6.27 6.09
CA CYS A 55 -0.93 -7.10 4.98
C CYS A 55 -0.44 -8.48 5.48
N PRO A 56 -1.09 -9.60 5.10
CA PRO A 56 -0.77 -10.92 5.64
C PRO A 56 0.68 -11.35 5.39
N THR A 57 1.22 -11.00 4.21
CA THR A 57 2.58 -11.35 3.81
C THR A 57 3.60 -10.24 4.09
N ARG A 58 3.18 -9.13 4.73
CA ARG A 58 4.01 -7.95 4.98
C ARG A 58 4.69 -7.39 3.72
N ALA A 59 4.03 -7.55 2.57
CA ALA A 59 4.49 -7.04 1.29
C ALA A 59 4.24 -5.53 1.15
N LEU A 60 3.17 -5.00 1.74
CA LEU A 60 2.84 -3.58 1.72
C LEU A 60 3.58 -2.82 2.84
N GLN A 61 4.21 -1.70 2.50
CA GLN A 61 5.00 -0.89 3.42
C GLN A 61 4.75 0.61 3.22
N LEU A 62 4.88 1.38 4.29
CA LEU A 62 5.06 2.83 4.21
C LEU A 62 6.53 3.16 4.23
N ARG A 63 6.94 4.06 3.35
CA ARG A 63 8.28 4.63 3.34
C ARG A 63 8.17 6.11 3.64
N ASP A 64 8.79 6.51 4.73
CA ASP A 64 9.00 7.92 5.01
C ASP A 64 10.23 8.38 4.21
N GLY A 65 10.05 9.39 3.37
CA GLY A 65 11.12 10.15 2.75
C GLY A 65 11.79 10.99 3.83
N GLY A 66 12.69 10.37 4.56
CA GLY A 66 13.65 11.00 5.46
C GLY A 66 15.04 10.59 5.00
N GLY A 67 15.70 11.50 4.28
CA GLY A 67 17.00 11.39 3.63
C GLY A 67 17.15 12.52 2.65
#